data_AF-A0A376DJC2-F1
#
_entry.id   AF-A0A376DJC2-F1
#
_cell.length_a   1.000
_cell.length_b   1.000
_cell.length_c   1.000
_cell.angle_alpha   90.00
_cell.angle_beta   90.00
_cell.angle_gamma   90.00
#
_symmetry.space_group_name_H-M   'P 1'
#
loop_
_entity.id
_entity.type
_entity.pdbx_description
1 polymer ?
#
loop_
_entity_poly.entity_id
_entity_poly.type
_entity_poly.pdbx_seq_one_letter_code
_entity_poly.pdbx_strand_id
1 'polypeptide(L)'
;MFNRRRLQLVFCNRRSSDVRDKESMSEVIMIVSPGKWVSEEQLIALKGIKKGTLKKAREKSFMEGREYKHVAHDGMPWDNSPCFYNLEEIDRWIERQASARPRRHLA
;
A
#
# COMPACT_ATOMS: atom_id res chain seq x y z
N MET A 1 34.42 54.93 -7.86
CA MET A 1 33.79 54.72 -6.54
C MET A 1 32.30 54.46 -6.75
N PHE A 2 31.79 53.37 -6.17
CA PHE A 2 30.42 52.85 -6.31
C PHE A 2 29.36 53.74 -5.66
N ASN A 3 28.19 53.90 -6.32
CA ASN A 3 26.85 53.54 -5.81
C ASN A 3 25.76 54.06 -6.78
N ARG A 4 25.07 53.26 -7.60
CA ARG A 4 24.04 52.22 -7.32
C ARG A 4 22.91 52.68 -6.39
N ARG A 5 21.98 53.48 -6.92
CA ARG A 5 20.58 53.58 -6.44
C ARG A 5 19.61 53.61 -7.63
N ARG A 6 19.39 52.44 -8.24
CA ARG A 6 18.22 52.20 -9.08
C ARG A 6 17.14 51.64 -8.16
N LEU A 7 16.13 52.47 -7.90
CA LEU A 7 15.00 52.15 -7.03
C LEU A 7 14.30 50.86 -7.48
N GLN A 8 13.98 50.06 -6.47
CA GLN A 8 13.28 48.77 -6.53
C GLN A 8 11.94 48.85 -7.24
N LEU A 9 11.69 47.91 -8.14
CA LEU A 9 10.33 47.42 -8.38
C LEU A 9 10.37 46.03 -9.02
N VAL A 10 10.46 44.97 -8.21
CA VAL A 10 9.93 43.65 -8.62
C VAL A 10 9.43 42.94 -7.37
N PHE A 11 8.10 42.96 -7.24
CA PHE A 11 7.26 41.88 -6.76
C PHE A 11 7.90 40.84 -5.83
N CYS A 12 7.50 40.94 -4.57
CA CYS A 12 7.35 39.82 -3.67
C CYS A 12 6.60 38.69 -4.39
N ASN A 13 7.28 37.58 -4.69
CA ASN A 13 6.63 36.31 -5.02
C ASN A 13 7.43 35.16 -4.43
N ARG A 14 7.15 34.97 -3.13
CA ARG A 14 7.06 33.70 -2.41
C ARG A 14 6.99 32.50 -3.37
N ARG A 15 8.12 31.80 -3.54
CA ARG A 15 8.13 30.41 -4.01
C ARG A 15 9.24 29.69 -3.28
N SER A 16 8.92 29.33 -2.03
CA SER A 16 9.67 28.35 -1.25
C SER A 16 9.68 27.07 -2.07
N SER A 17 10.81 26.78 -2.70
CA SER A 17 11.10 25.48 -3.31
C SER A 17 11.36 24.50 -2.19
N ASP A 18 10.29 24.09 -1.51
CA ASP A 18 10.31 22.96 -0.59
C ASP A 18 10.28 21.70 -1.44
N VAL A 19 11.46 21.37 -1.99
CA VAL A 19 11.75 20.05 -2.54
C VAL A 19 11.64 19.11 -1.35
N ARG A 20 10.45 18.58 -1.13
CA ARG A 20 10.25 17.45 -0.22
C ARG A 20 10.96 16.28 -0.87
N ASP A 21 12.23 16.11 -0.51
CA ASP A 21 12.95 14.87 -0.64
C ASP A 21 12.06 13.80 -0.04
N LYS A 22 11.40 13.03 -0.91
CA LYS A 22 10.74 11.79 -0.53
C LYS A 22 11.87 10.82 -0.27
N GLU A 23 12.47 10.92 0.92
CA GLU A 23 13.32 9.86 1.45
C GLU A 23 12.48 8.59 1.44
N SER A 24 12.74 7.76 0.45
CA SER A 24 12.27 6.39 0.37
C SER A 24 13.03 5.60 1.43
N MET A 25 12.64 5.75 2.70
CA MET A 25 13.09 4.89 3.78
C MET A 25 12.66 3.47 3.40
N SER A 26 13.61 2.66 2.92
CA SER A 26 13.40 1.24 2.69
C SER A 26 13.53 0.55 4.03
N GLU A 27 12.47 0.61 4.84
CA GLU A 27 12.39 -0.17 6.08
C GLU A 27 12.43 -1.66 5.72
N VAL A 28 13.58 -2.28 5.93
CA VAL A 28 13.75 -3.73 5.86
C VAL A 28 13.20 -4.31 7.16
N ILE A 29 11.89 -4.56 7.20
CA ILE A 29 11.26 -5.24 8.34
C ILE A 29 11.59 -6.74 8.24
N MET A 30 12.60 -7.20 8.99
CA MET A 30 12.88 -8.64 9.14
C MET A 30 11.83 -9.29 10.05
N ILE A 31 10.77 -9.84 9.47
CA ILE A 31 9.77 -10.61 10.21
C ILE A 31 10.18 -12.10 10.20
N VAL A 32 10.65 -12.60 11.35
CA VAL A 32 11.18 -13.97 11.49
C VAL A 32 10.07 -15.04 11.45
N SER A 33 8.85 -14.71 11.91
CA SER A 33 7.67 -15.55 11.70
C SER A 33 6.40 -14.70 11.90
N PRO A 34 5.82 -14.15 10.83
CA PRO A 34 4.51 -13.52 10.95
C PRO A 34 3.52 -14.62 11.38
N GLY A 35 2.78 -14.40 12.47
CA GLY A 35 1.74 -15.34 12.88
C GLY A 35 0.73 -15.59 11.75
N LYS A 36 -0.16 -16.57 11.94
CA LYS A 36 -1.13 -16.99 10.90
C LYS A 36 -1.91 -15.81 10.29
N TRP A 37 -2.25 -14.81 11.10
CA TRP A 37 -2.97 -13.61 10.69
C TRP A 37 -2.01 -12.43 10.59
N VAL A 38 -1.94 -11.79 9.42
CA VAL A 38 -1.11 -10.61 9.13
C VAL A 38 -1.95 -9.41 8.75
N SER A 39 -1.44 -8.20 8.99
CA SER A 39 -2.08 -6.98 8.52
C SER A 39 -1.99 -6.85 6.99
N GLU A 40 -2.84 -5.99 6.42
CA GLU A 40 -2.81 -5.67 4.98
C GLU A 40 -1.41 -5.19 4.53
N GLU A 41 -0.79 -4.31 5.29
CA GLU A 41 0.53 -3.73 4.97
C GLU A 41 1.64 -4.77 5.01
N GLN A 42 1.62 -5.66 6.01
CA GLN A 42 2.55 -6.78 6.09
C GLN A 42 2.37 -7.74 4.93
N LEU A 43 1.13 -8.06 4.55
CA LEU A 43 0.88 -8.94 3.40
C LEU A 43 1.39 -8.32 2.10
N ILE A 44 1.21 -7.00 1.92
CA ILE A 44 1.75 -6.25 0.77
C ILE A 44 3.28 -6.32 0.77
N ALA A 45 3.93 -6.11 1.92
CA ALA A 45 5.38 -6.16 2.03
C ALA A 45 5.95 -7.58 1.78
N LEU A 46 5.27 -8.61 2.27
CA LEU A 46 5.73 -10.00 2.18
C LEU A 46 5.49 -10.62 0.80
N LYS A 47 4.32 -10.38 0.20
CA LYS A 47 3.88 -11.07 -1.03
C LYS A 47 3.84 -10.15 -2.26
N GLY A 48 3.94 -8.83 -2.08
CA GLY A 48 3.90 -7.86 -3.17
C GLY A 48 2.51 -7.68 -3.81
N ILE A 49 1.44 -8.18 -3.18
CA ILE A 49 0.08 -8.04 -3.71
C ILE A 49 -0.39 -6.59 -3.48
N LYS A 50 -0.96 -5.94 -4.49
CA LYS A 50 -1.50 -4.57 -4.34
C LYS A 50 -2.79 -4.56 -3.53
N LYS A 51 -2.99 -3.52 -2.71
CA LYS A 51 -4.24 -3.25 -1.96
C LYS A 51 -5.50 -3.33 -2.83
N GLY A 52 -5.46 -2.80 -4.05
CA GLY A 52 -6.59 -2.87 -4.98
C GLY A 52 -6.94 -4.31 -5.41
N THR A 53 -5.95 -5.20 -5.50
CA THR A 53 -6.16 -6.62 -5.78
C THR A 53 -6.82 -7.32 -4.60
N LEU A 54 -6.37 -7.04 -3.36
CA LEU A 54 -6.98 -7.58 -2.15
C LEU A 54 -8.44 -7.14 -2.00
N LYS A 55 -8.77 -5.87 -2.30
CA LYS A 55 -10.16 -5.39 -2.31
C LYS A 55 -11.04 -6.22 -3.25
N LYS A 56 -10.60 -6.40 -4.51
CA LYS A 56 -11.33 -7.20 -5.50
C LYS A 56 -11.42 -8.68 -5.12
N ALA A 57 -10.38 -9.21 -4.48
CA ALA A 57 -10.39 -10.58 -3.99
C ALA A 57 -11.41 -10.77 -2.86
N ARG A 58 -11.55 -9.80 -1.94
CA ARG A 58 -12.61 -9.82 -0.91
C ARG A 58 -14.02 -9.78 -1.48
N GLU A 59 -14.23 -9.02 -2.53
CA GLU A 59 -15.55 -8.92 -3.17
C GLU A 59 -15.96 -10.19 -3.92
N LYS A 60 -15.00 -11.02 -4.38
CA LYS A 60 -15.26 -12.10 -5.33
C LYS A 60 -14.83 -13.49 -4.92
N SER A 61 -13.78 -13.60 -4.10
CA SER A 61 -13.05 -14.86 -3.91
C SER A 61 -12.79 -15.19 -2.45
N PHE A 62 -12.55 -14.20 -1.60
CA PHE A 62 -12.25 -14.43 -0.20
C PHE A 62 -13.52 -14.50 0.63
N MET A 63 -13.51 -15.38 1.62
CA MET A 63 -14.56 -15.53 2.60
C MET A 63 -14.08 -14.99 3.95
N GLU A 64 -14.94 -14.21 4.60
CA GLU A 64 -14.65 -13.72 5.95
C GLU A 64 -14.56 -14.89 6.94
N GLY A 65 -13.59 -14.84 7.84
CA GLY A 65 -13.26 -15.92 8.79
C GLY A 65 -12.27 -16.96 8.25
N ARG A 66 -12.13 -17.09 6.92
CA ARG A 66 -11.20 -18.04 6.29
C ARG A 66 -9.94 -17.35 5.75
N GLU A 67 -10.09 -16.55 4.70
CA GLU A 67 -8.98 -15.84 4.05
C GLU A 67 -8.72 -14.46 4.69
N TYR A 68 -9.77 -13.80 5.19
CA TYR A 68 -9.65 -12.50 5.85
C TYR A 68 -10.63 -12.36 7.02
N LYS A 69 -10.37 -11.42 7.92
CA LYS A 69 -11.32 -11.03 8.98
C LYS A 69 -11.13 -9.58 9.38
N HIS A 70 -12.22 -8.94 9.80
CA HIS A 70 -12.13 -7.65 10.46
C HIS A 70 -11.78 -7.85 11.95
N VAL A 71 -10.92 -6.99 12.47
CA VAL A 71 -10.51 -7.01 13.87
C VAL A 71 -10.70 -5.61 14.45
N ALA A 72 -11.44 -5.54 15.55
CA ALA A 72 -11.62 -4.33 16.34
C ALA A 72 -11.25 -4.59 17.80
N HIS A 73 -10.91 -3.53 18.53
CA HIS A 73 -10.45 -3.60 19.93
C HIS A 73 -11.55 -4.00 20.93
N ASP A 74 -12.81 -3.84 20.54
CA ASP A 74 -14.02 -4.02 21.35
C ASP A 74 -14.68 -5.36 21.06
N GLY A 75 -14.09 -6.15 20.16
CA GLY A 75 -14.64 -7.43 19.70
C GLY A 75 -15.83 -7.29 18.75
N MET A 76 -16.24 -6.07 18.38
CA MET A 76 -17.34 -5.80 17.45
C MET A 76 -16.79 -5.12 16.20
N PRO A 77 -16.24 -5.89 15.25
CA PRO A 77 -15.69 -5.31 14.03
C PRO A 77 -16.79 -4.74 13.15
N TRP A 78 -16.58 -3.49 12.74
CA TRP A 78 -17.37 -2.80 11.71
C TRP A 78 -16.67 -2.89 10.35
N ASP A 79 -17.38 -2.59 9.26
CA ASP A 79 -16.84 -2.64 7.88
C ASP A 79 -15.62 -1.74 7.64
N ASN A 80 -15.43 -0.71 8.46
CA ASN A 80 -14.28 0.19 8.41
C ASN A 80 -13.10 -0.27 9.29
N SER A 81 -13.24 -1.38 10.02
CA SER A 81 -12.22 -1.87 10.93
C SER A 81 -11.01 -2.44 10.19
N PRO A 82 -9.83 -2.46 10.82
CA PRO A 82 -8.64 -3.08 10.26
C PRO A 82 -8.89 -4.52 9.82
N CYS A 83 -8.40 -4.86 8.62
CA CYS A 83 -8.52 -6.19 8.04
C CYS A 83 -7.23 -6.97 8.19
N PHE A 84 -7.34 -8.21 8.64
CA PHE A 84 -6.25 -9.16 8.73
C PHE A 84 -6.48 -10.29 7.75
N TYR A 85 -5.39 -10.86 7.23
CA TYR A 85 -5.39 -11.91 6.23
C TYR A 85 -4.67 -13.15 6.74
N ASN A 86 -5.19 -14.32 6.38
CA ASN A 86 -4.60 -15.60 6.74
C ASN A 86 -3.56 -16.01 5.70
N LEU A 87 -2.28 -15.99 6.07
CA LEU A 87 -1.18 -16.24 5.13
C LEU A 87 -1.33 -17.57 4.38
N GLU A 88 -1.69 -18.65 5.08
CA GLU A 88 -1.79 -19.99 4.49
C GLU A 88 -2.90 -20.11 3.45
N GLU A 89 -4.07 -19.52 3.71
CA GLU A 89 -5.18 -19.57 2.76
C GLU A 89 -4.92 -18.66 1.57
N ILE A 90 -4.25 -17.52 1.79
CA ILE A 90 -3.81 -16.63 0.71
C ILE A 90 -2.80 -17.34 -0.19
N ASP A 91 -1.82 -18.05 0.36
CA ASP A 91 -0.86 -18.83 -0.42
C ASP A 91 -1.58 -19.92 -1.24
N ARG A 92 -2.48 -20.67 -0.62
CA ARG A 92 -3.32 -21.65 -1.33
C ARG A 92 -4.20 -21.01 -2.42
N TRP A 93 -4.65 -19.77 -2.23
CA TRP A 93 -5.39 -19.04 -3.25
C TRP A 93 -4.49 -18.58 -4.41
N ILE A 94 -3.24 -18.19 -4.13
CA ILE A 94 -2.24 -17.83 -5.15
C ILE A 94 -1.89 -19.06 -5.99
N GLU A 95 -1.64 -20.21 -5.36
CA GLU A 95 -1.31 -21.47 -6.04
C GLU A 95 -2.41 -21.96 -6.99
N ARG A 96 -3.67 -21.62 -6.70
CA ARG A 96 -4.82 -21.95 -7.56
C ARG A 96 -4.99 -20.99 -8.74
N GLN A 97 -4.25 -19.88 -8.81
CA GLN A 97 -4.39 -18.95 -9.92
C GLN A 97 -3.93 -19.60 -11.23
N ALA A 98 -4.76 -19.48 -12.26
CA ALA A 98 -4.38 -19.91 -13.60
C ALA A 98 -3.21 -19.07 -14.14
N SER A 99 -2.42 -19.65 -15.03
CA SER A 99 -1.36 -18.92 -15.74
C SER A 99 -1.92 -17.67 -16.43
N ALA A 100 -1.13 -16.59 -16.41
CA ALA A 100 -1.53 -15.34 -17.05
C ALA A 100 -1.90 -15.58 -18.52
N ARG A 101 -3.11 -15.16 -18.91
CA ARG A 101 -3.52 -15.21 -20.31
C ARG A 101 -2.58 -14.29 -21.11
N PRO A 102 -1.98 -14.76 -22.22
CA PRO A 102 -1.10 -13.94 -23.02
C PRO A 102 -1.87 -12.71 -23.49
N ARG A 103 -1.24 -11.53 -23.39
CA ARG A 103 -1.82 -10.32 -23.97
C ARG A 103 -1.89 -10.56 -25.47
N ARG A 104 -3.10 -10.57 -26.03
CA ARG A 104 -3.29 -10.49 -27.47
C ARG A 104 -2.75 -9.13 -27.90
N HIS A 105 -1.53 -9.11 -28.41
CA HIS A 105 -1.09 -8.01 -29.24
C HIS A 105 -1.94 -8.13 -30.51
N LEU A 106 -2.98 -7.30 -30.61
CA LEU A 106 -3.64 -7.07 -31.89
C LEU A 106 -2.54 -6.45 -32.78
N ALA A 107 -2.07 -7.23 -33.75
CA ALA A 107 -1.19 -6.78 -34.82
C ALA A 107 -1.98 -5.93 -35.80
#